data_AF-A0A1M2VIN7-F1
#
_entry.id   AF-A0A1M2VIN7-F1
#
_cell.length_a   1.000
_cell.length_b   1.000
_cell.length_c   1.000
_cell.angle_alpha   90.00
_cell.angle_beta   90.00
_cell.angle_gamma   90.00
#
_symmetry.space_group_name_H-M   'P 1'
#
loop_
_entity.id
_entity.type
_entity.pdbx_description
1 polymer ?
#
loop_
_entity_poly.entity_id
_entity_poly.type
_entity_poly.pdbx_seq_one_letter_code
_entity_poly.pdbx_strand_id
1 'polypeptide(L)'
;MDILSAMAWRKTCHENYAHVTSSLTRSRQKIVGMFLSAASALITMLGDHNSVLGGDAALSFILRTAEIRVNTLDIYVPSSEYDLFVDRILRDGRFTHEIEGSSETEFDSNYSHCRQISRCTEISVTNGRKIAIWQSMICGPCMPIAKSTNTIHMNFVNDVAFGCAYPRLTLARQGLMSNLASESCQFPWEPESFSRLRRAGFSFAYVPYQLPGYTPSPQWRPTYPGRYPCFGHLYICQAQERRFDDPGSMVGLTDPLSTPVSDIKQRGQAPFGVMVVWRLVSSFICNHDNWHFNDYILPRSVWAISLVAVESDFYKYDRPIKRARTRQGKAEAIVPGRRLRSATI
;
A
#
# COMPACT_ATOMS: atom_id res chain seq x y z
N MET A 1 16.65 11.04 -0.89
CA MET A 1 16.50 9.89 -1.80
C MET A 1 15.05 9.45 -1.76
N ASP A 2 14.37 9.48 -2.90
CA ASP A 2 12.99 8.99 -3.06
C ASP A 2 12.93 7.45 -2.90
N ILE A 3 11.71 6.91 -2.77
CA ILE A 3 11.52 5.49 -2.48
C ILE A 3 11.98 4.58 -3.62
N LEU A 4 11.83 4.99 -4.88
CA LEU A 4 12.24 4.19 -6.04
C LEU A 4 13.76 4.10 -6.12
N SER A 5 14.44 5.25 -5.99
CA SER A 5 15.90 5.30 -5.93
C SER A 5 16.44 4.48 -4.76
N ALA A 6 15.79 4.55 -3.59
CA ALA A 6 16.17 3.74 -2.44
C ALA A 6 16.02 2.23 -2.73
N MET A 7 14.91 1.81 -3.34
CA MET A 7 14.69 0.40 -3.68
C MET A 7 15.68 -0.10 -4.74
N ALA A 8 16.01 0.72 -5.74
CA ALA A 8 17.01 0.39 -6.74
C ALA A 8 18.41 0.27 -6.11
N TRP A 9 18.78 1.24 -5.26
CA TRP A 9 20.08 1.25 -4.57
C TRP A 9 20.24 0.04 -3.65
N ARG A 10 19.18 -0.37 -2.95
CA ARG A 10 19.14 -1.55 -2.07
C ARG A 10 19.60 -2.84 -2.76
N LYS A 11 19.39 -2.97 -4.07
CA LYS A 11 19.68 -4.19 -4.85
C LYS A 11 21.15 -4.32 -5.27
N THR A 12 21.98 -3.31 -5.03
CA THR A 12 23.33 -3.24 -5.61
C THR A 12 24.39 -4.00 -4.80
N CYS A 13 24.38 -3.93 -3.47
CA CYS A 13 25.30 -4.68 -2.60
C CYS A 13 24.72 -4.86 -1.18
N HIS A 14 25.37 -5.67 -0.35
CA HIS A 14 24.95 -5.95 1.03
C HIS A 14 24.94 -4.72 1.94
N GLU A 15 25.90 -3.82 1.78
CA GLU A 15 25.99 -2.58 2.57
C GLU A 15 24.83 -1.63 2.23
N ASN A 16 24.57 -1.41 0.94
CA ASN A 16 23.42 -0.63 0.47
C ASN A 16 22.10 -1.28 0.89
N TYR A 17 22.03 -2.62 0.92
CA TYR A 17 20.91 -3.33 1.49
C TYR A 17 20.65 -2.92 2.95
N ALA A 18 21.67 -3.07 3.80
CA ALA A 18 21.58 -2.75 5.22
C ALA A 18 21.22 -1.27 5.46
N HIS A 19 21.81 -0.34 4.71
CA HIS A 19 21.53 1.08 4.81
C HIS A 19 20.08 1.42 4.42
N VAL A 20 19.60 0.92 3.29
CA VAL A 20 18.23 1.22 2.85
C VAL A 20 17.21 0.59 3.79
N THR A 21 17.39 -0.67 4.17
CA THR A 21 16.51 -1.35 5.14
C THR A 21 16.45 -0.59 6.47
N SER A 22 17.60 -0.21 7.03
CA SER A 22 17.67 0.59 8.25
C SER A 22 16.99 1.95 8.10
N SER A 23 17.13 2.59 6.94
CA SER A 23 16.49 3.87 6.63
C SER A 23 14.97 3.75 6.55
N LEU A 24 14.44 2.70 5.92
CA LEU A 24 12.99 2.43 5.85
C LEU A 24 12.43 2.16 7.25
N THR A 25 13.06 1.28 8.02
CA THR A 25 12.65 0.95 9.39
C THR A 25 12.63 2.20 10.27
N ARG A 26 13.69 3.01 10.22
CA ARG A 26 13.77 4.29 10.95
C ARG A 26 12.70 5.27 10.50
N SER A 27 12.41 5.35 9.20
CA SER A 27 11.36 6.23 8.67
C SER A 27 9.99 5.84 9.22
N ARG A 28 9.66 4.54 9.22
CA ARG A 28 8.41 4.03 9.79
C ARG A 28 8.32 4.27 11.30
N GLN A 29 9.38 3.93 12.04
CA GLN A 29 9.47 4.18 13.48
C GLN A 29 9.34 5.66 13.81
N LYS A 30 9.96 6.55 13.02
CA LYS A 30 9.84 7.99 13.20
C LYS A 30 8.40 8.46 13.03
N ILE A 31 7.68 7.98 12.00
CA ILE A 31 6.29 8.38 11.74
C ILE A 31 5.39 7.95 12.90
N VAL A 32 5.47 6.69 13.31
CA VAL A 32 4.69 6.16 14.45
C VAL A 32 5.10 6.80 15.77
N GLY A 33 6.40 7.04 15.95
CA GLY A 33 6.99 7.69 17.12
C GLY A 33 6.59 9.14 17.33
N MET A 34 5.96 9.77 16.33
CA MET A 34 5.33 11.07 16.55
C MET A 34 4.03 10.99 17.35
N PHE A 35 3.43 9.79 17.46
CA PHE A 35 2.17 9.55 18.15
C PHE A 35 2.38 8.83 19.47
N LEU A 36 3.24 7.81 19.53
CA LEU A 36 3.50 7.05 20.76
C LEU A 36 5.00 6.82 20.92
N SER A 37 5.52 6.98 22.14
CA SER A 37 6.92 6.70 22.46
C SER A 37 7.32 5.25 22.16
N ALA A 38 6.40 4.30 22.41
CA ALA A 38 6.58 2.87 22.16
C ALA A 38 6.34 2.47 20.68
N ALA A 39 6.88 3.23 19.73
CA ALA A 39 6.65 3.05 18.29
C ALA A 39 6.90 1.62 17.77
N SER A 40 7.97 0.97 18.22
CA SER A 40 8.30 -0.41 17.81
C SER A 40 7.26 -1.43 18.29
N ALA A 41 6.66 -1.21 19.46
CA ALA A 41 5.61 -2.08 19.99
C ALA A 41 4.33 -1.97 19.14
N LEU A 42 3.94 -0.74 18.78
CA LEU A 42 2.79 -0.52 17.89
C LEU A 42 3.05 -1.11 16.49
N ILE A 43 4.25 -0.96 15.93
CA ILE A 43 4.60 -1.57 14.64
C ILE A 43 4.50 -3.10 14.71
N THR A 44 4.99 -3.73 15.78
CA THR A 44 4.86 -5.19 15.97
C THR A 44 3.39 -5.60 16.03
N MET A 45 2.58 -4.83 16.77
CA MET A 45 1.14 -5.05 16.88
C MET A 45 0.41 -4.94 15.54
N LEU A 46 0.86 -4.08 14.61
CA LEU A 46 0.33 -4.07 13.24
C LEU A 46 0.52 -5.42 12.55
N GLY A 47 1.69 -6.03 12.72
CA GLY A 47 1.99 -7.34 12.18
C GLY A 47 1.14 -8.45 12.79
N ASP A 48 1.03 -8.46 14.12
CA ASP A 48 0.28 -9.48 14.89
C ASP A 48 -1.21 -9.55 14.49
N HIS A 49 -1.80 -8.40 14.11
CA HIS A 49 -3.23 -8.27 13.82
C HIS A 49 -3.55 -8.04 12.33
N ASN A 50 -2.59 -8.29 11.44
CA ASN A 50 -2.76 -8.06 9.99
C ASN A 50 -3.27 -6.65 9.66
N SER A 51 -2.84 -5.65 10.42
CA SER A 51 -3.24 -4.25 10.27
C SER A 51 -2.25 -3.47 9.41
N VAL A 52 -2.70 -2.38 8.82
CA VAL A 52 -1.83 -1.50 8.03
C VAL A 52 -2.03 -0.03 8.40
N LEU A 53 -0.98 0.76 8.31
CA LEU A 53 -1.06 2.22 8.29
C LEU A 53 -1.54 2.66 6.91
N GLY A 54 -2.39 3.68 6.85
CA GLY A 54 -2.76 4.36 5.61
C GLY A 54 -2.67 5.88 5.72
N GLY A 55 -3.53 6.58 4.98
CA GLY A 55 -3.66 8.04 5.05
C GLY A 55 -2.35 8.80 4.82
N ASP A 56 -2.19 9.90 5.58
CA ASP A 56 -1.02 10.78 5.48
C ASP A 56 0.28 10.10 6.00
N ALA A 57 0.16 9.14 6.91
CA ALA A 57 1.30 8.39 7.44
C ALA A 57 1.93 7.51 6.35
N ALA A 58 1.11 6.72 5.66
CA ALA A 58 1.58 5.91 4.54
C ALA A 58 2.06 6.79 3.37
N LEU A 59 1.36 7.89 3.06
CA LEU A 59 1.79 8.84 2.05
C LEU A 59 3.18 9.44 2.36
N SER A 60 3.38 9.92 3.60
CA SER A 60 4.67 10.47 4.04
C SER A 60 5.79 9.44 3.94
N PHE A 61 5.50 8.18 4.29
CA PHE A 61 6.46 7.08 4.14
C PHE A 61 6.87 6.85 2.68
N ILE A 62 5.89 6.79 1.75
CA ILE A 62 6.14 6.57 0.32
C ILE A 62 6.90 7.75 -0.30
N LEU A 63 6.52 8.98 0.02
CA LEU A 63 7.18 10.18 -0.52
C LEU A 63 8.53 10.47 0.15
N ARG A 64 8.78 9.87 1.32
CA ARG A 64 9.98 10.11 2.15
C ARG A 64 10.21 11.60 2.41
N THR A 65 9.13 12.35 2.64
CA THR A 65 9.16 13.81 2.87
C THR A 65 8.48 14.19 4.18
N ALA A 66 9.03 15.21 4.84
CA ALA A 66 8.50 15.80 6.07
C ALA A 66 7.46 16.90 5.81
N GLU A 67 7.25 17.29 4.55
CA GLU A 67 6.24 18.30 4.18
C GLU A 67 4.81 17.84 4.45
N ILE A 68 4.58 16.53 4.45
CA ILE A 68 3.29 15.94 4.83
C ILE A 68 3.21 15.91 6.35
N ARG A 69 2.51 16.87 6.92
CA ARG A 69 2.24 16.90 8.35
C ARG A 69 1.18 15.87 8.71
N VAL A 70 1.61 14.77 9.33
CA VAL A 70 0.73 13.70 9.82
C VAL A 70 0.17 14.08 11.19
N ASN A 71 -1.09 14.54 11.23
CA ASN A 71 -1.78 14.90 12.49
C ASN A 71 -2.61 13.75 13.06
N THR A 72 -3.04 12.83 12.19
CA THR A 72 -3.80 11.63 12.54
C THR A 72 -3.07 10.41 12.01
N LEU A 73 -2.89 9.38 12.84
CA LEU A 73 -2.35 8.09 12.44
C LEU A 73 -3.50 7.16 12.07
N ASP A 74 -3.75 7.01 10.77
CA ASP A 74 -4.78 6.10 10.25
C ASP A 74 -4.29 4.65 10.26
N ILE A 75 -4.97 3.79 11.02
CA ILE A 75 -4.70 2.35 11.11
C ILE A 75 -5.94 1.60 10.62
N TYR A 76 -5.80 0.78 9.59
CA TYR A 76 -6.87 -0.07 9.09
C TYR A 76 -6.69 -1.50 9.59
N VAL A 77 -7.72 -2.03 10.22
CA VAL A 77 -7.71 -3.34 10.89
C VAL A 77 -8.78 -4.24 10.27
N PRO A 78 -8.50 -5.54 10.02
CA PRO A 78 -9.53 -6.50 9.63
C PRO A 78 -10.68 -6.54 10.64
N SER A 79 -11.91 -6.77 10.16
CA SER A 79 -13.09 -6.89 11.04
C SER A 79 -12.90 -7.89 12.19
N SER A 80 -12.24 -9.02 11.92
CA SER A 80 -11.98 -10.09 12.89
C SER A 80 -10.97 -9.74 13.98
N GLU A 81 -10.12 -8.75 13.74
CA GLU A 81 -9.01 -8.38 14.65
C GLU A 81 -9.27 -7.05 15.37
N TYR A 82 -10.32 -6.33 15.01
CA TYR A 82 -10.55 -4.96 15.45
C TYR A 82 -10.66 -4.83 16.96
N ASP A 83 -11.56 -5.59 17.60
CA ASP A 83 -11.80 -5.46 19.04
C ASP A 83 -10.54 -5.86 19.83
N LEU A 84 -9.81 -6.89 19.38
CA LEU A 84 -8.55 -7.31 19.99
C LEU A 84 -7.46 -6.24 19.85
N PHE A 85 -7.36 -5.61 18.68
CA PHE A 85 -6.38 -4.55 18.42
C PHE A 85 -6.67 -3.31 19.27
N VAL A 86 -7.94 -2.89 19.36
CA VAL A 86 -8.39 -1.76 20.18
C VAL A 86 -8.21 -2.06 21.67
N ASP A 87 -8.57 -3.24 22.13
CA ASP A 87 -8.39 -3.63 23.53
C ASP A 87 -6.90 -3.62 23.92
N ARG A 88 -6.04 -4.17 23.04
CA ARG A 88 -4.60 -4.22 23.26
C ARG A 88 -3.98 -2.83 23.31
N ILE A 89 -4.34 -1.90 22.43
CA ILE A 89 -3.78 -0.54 22.46
C ILE A 89 -4.23 0.24 23.71
N LEU A 90 -5.47 0.04 24.16
CA LEU A 90 -6.04 0.74 25.31
C LEU A 90 -5.62 0.16 26.67
N ARG A 91 -5.18 -1.10 26.73
CA ARG A 91 -4.80 -1.78 27.99
C ARG A 91 -3.31 -2.03 28.16
N ASP A 92 -2.52 -1.99 27.09
CA ASP A 92 -1.08 -2.21 27.18
C ASP A 92 -0.40 -0.99 27.83
N GLY A 93 0.20 -1.21 29.00
CA GLY A 93 0.86 -0.17 29.80
C GLY A 93 1.93 0.65 29.06
N ARG A 94 2.46 0.12 27.94
CA ARG A 94 3.39 0.82 27.06
C ARG A 94 2.75 1.99 26.29
N PHE A 95 1.42 2.01 26.14
CA PHE A 95 0.69 3.06 25.44
C PHE A 95 -0.21 3.88 26.35
N THR A 96 -0.81 3.25 27.38
CA THR A 96 -1.88 3.87 28.19
C THR A 96 -1.51 5.20 28.82
N HIS A 97 -0.25 5.42 29.21
CA HIS A 97 0.22 6.66 29.82
C HIS A 97 0.26 7.85 28.85
N GLU A 98 0.21 7.62 27.53
CA GLU A 98 0.17 8.65 26.49
C GLU A 98 -1.24 8.87 25.93
N ILE A 99 -2.23 8.06 26.36
CA ILE A 99 -3.61 8.13 25.89
C ILE A 99 -4.45 8.99 26.83
N GLU A 100 -5.06 10.05 26.31
CA GLU A 100 -5.95 10.94 27.07
C GLU A 100 -7.39 10.44 27.09
N GLY A 101 -7.81 9.78 26.02
CA GLY A 101 -9.16 9.26 25.89
C GLY A 101 -9.41 8.61 24.54
N SER A 102 -10.54 7.94 24.42
CA SER A 102 -10.99 7.31 23.19
C SER A 102 -12.47 7.52 22.96
N SER A 103 -12.87 7.68 21.70
CA SER A 103 -14.26 7.69 21.28
C SER A 103 -14.47 6.71 20.13
N GLU A 104 -15.56 5.96 20.17
CA GLU A 104 -15.95 5.06 19.10
C GLU A 104 -17.12 5.66 18.31
N THR A 105 -17.07 5.49 17.00
CA THR A 105 -18.12 5.89 16.07
C THR A 105 -18.48 4.70 15.20
N GLU A 106 -19.76 4.33 15.22
CA GLU A 106 -20.33 3.38 14.27
C GLU A 106 -20.91 4.16 13.08
N PHE A 107 -20.66 3.66 11.88
CA PHE A 107 -21.14 4.31 10.66
C PHE A 107 -22.43 3.65 10.17
N ASP A 108 -23.29 4.44 9.53
CA ASP A 108 -24.50 3.90 8.89
C ASP A 108 -24.16 2.95 7.73
N SER A 109 -25.16 2.19 7.28
CA SER A 109 -24.99 1.20 6.20
C SER A 109 -24.50 1.81 4.89
N ASN A 110 -24.99 2.98 4.50
CA ASN A 110 -24.60 3.63 3.24
C ASN A 110 -23.13 4.05 3.28
N TYR A 111 -22.73 4.70 4.37
CA TYR A 111 -21.35 5.09 4.63
C TYR A 111 -20.44 3.87 4.60
N SER A 112 -20.85 2.83 5.34
CA SER A 112 -20.06 1.62 5.48
C SER A 112 -19.89 0.88 4.16
N HIS A 113 -20.91 0.86 3.30
CA HIS A 113 -20.81 0.29 1.95
C HIS A 113 -19.92 1.13 1.02
N CYS A 114 -20.04 2.46 1.07
CA CYS A 114 -19.21 3.38 0.27
C CYS A 114 -17.72 3.24 0.59
N ARG A 115 -17.39 3.25 1.89
CA ARG A 115 -16.02 3.38 2.40
C ARG A 115 -15.41 2.06 2.83
N GLN A 116 -16.24 1.01 2.93
CA GLN A 116 -15.85 -0.30 3.43
C GLN A 116 -15.32 -0.24 4.86
N ILE A 117 -15.89 0.66 5.67
CA ILE A 117 -15.54 0.91 7.07
C ILE A 117 -16.81 0.82 7.91
N SER A 118 -16.86 -0.04 8.92
CA SER A 118 -18.02 -0.18 9.81
C SER A 118 -17.91 0.65 11.09
N ARG A 119 -16.71 0.74 11.66
CA ARG A 119 -16.44 1.43 12.94
C ARG A 119 -15.12 2.19 12.90
N CYS A 120 -15.02 3.22 13.74
CA CYS A 120 -13.77 3.91 14.03
C CYS A 120 -13.62 4.16 15.52
N THR A 121 -12.47 3.79 16.08
CA THR A 121 -12.05 4.24 17.41
C THR A 121 -10.99 5.32 17.23
N GLU A 122 -11.34 6.54 17.58
CA GLU A 122 -10.41 7.66 17.68
C GLU A 122 -9.79 7.70 19.07
N ILE A 123 -8.47 7.77 19.14
CA ILE A 123 -7.70 7.87 20.38
C ILE A 123 -6.99 9.22 20.38
N SER A 124 -7.24 10.02 21.41
CA SER A 124 -6.52 11.27 21.66
C SER A 124 -5.25 10.99 22.45
N VAL A 125 -4.14 11.56 22.01
CA VAL A 125 -2.82 11.39 22.63
C VAL A 125 -2.41 12.69 23.32
N THR A 126 -1.66 12.58 24.43
CA THR A 126 -1.15 13.71 25.25
C THR A 126 -0.37 14.77 24.48
N ASN A 127 0.14 14.47 23.30
CA ASN A 127 0.83 15.42 22.43
C ASN A 127 -0.10 16.20 21.47
N GLY A 128 -1.42 16.08 21.65
CA GLY A 128 -2.46 16.73 20.85
C GLY A 128 -2.70 16.10 19.48
N ARG A 129 -2.13 14.92 19.21
CA ARG A 129 -2.39 14.16 17.98
C ARG A 129 -3.44 13.09 18.20
N LYS A 130 -3.90 12.48 17.10
CA LYS A 130 -4.92 11.44 17.10
C LYS A 130 -4.44 10.16 16.45
N ILE A 131 -4.93 9.02 16.94
CA ILE A 131 -4.83 7.73 16.25
C ILE A 131 -6.26 7.33 15.87
N ALA A 132 -6.50 7.07 14.60
CA ALA A 132 -7.81 6.62 14.11
C ALA A 132 -7.70 5.16 13.68
N ILE A 133 -8.39 4.28 14.39
CA ILE A 133 -8.41 2.83 14.14
C ILE A 133 -9.69 2.51 13.39
N TRP A 134 -9.57 2.17 12.13
CA TRP A 134 -10.66 1.93 11.20
C TRP A 134 -10.93 0.43 11.06
N GLN A 135 -12.13 -0.02 11.43
CA GLN A 135 -12.57 -1.39 11.17
C GLN A 135 -12.92 -1.54 9.69
N SER A 136 -12.24 -2.42 8.97
CA SER A 136 -12.71 -2.81 7.63
C SER A 136 -14.02 -3.57 7.74
N MET A 137 -15.00 -3.25 6.88
CA MET A 137 -16.27 -3.98 6.75
C MET A 137 -16.05 -5.47 6.39
N ILE A 138 -14.91 -5.80 5.78
CA ILE A 138 -14.60 -7.14 5.30
C ILE A 138 -13.28 -7.65 5.91
N CYS A 139 -12.81 -8.81 5.45
CA CYS A 139 -11.67 -9.50 6.07
C CYS A 139 -10.28 -8.86 5.82
N GLY A 140 -10.15 -7.86 4.95
CA GLY A 140 -8.85 -7.32 4.52
C GLY A 140 -8.64 -5.85 4.87
N PRO A 141 -7.48 -5.46 5.44
CA PRO A 141 -7.22 -4.10 5.91
C PRO A 141 -7.04 -3.09 4.75
N CYS A 142 -6.77 -3.58 3.53
CA CYS A 142 -6.56 -2.74 2.36
C CYS A 142 -7.85 -2.32 1.64
N MET A 143 -9.00 -2.89 1.99
CA MET A 143 -10.26 -2.56 1.30
C MET A 143 -10.67 -1.08 1.50
N PRO A 144 -10.63 -0.50 2.71
CA PRO A 144 -10.88 0.93 2.90
C PRO A 144 -9.92 1.81 2.11
N ILE A 145 -8.65 1.40 2.02
CA ILE A 145 -7.61 2.11 1.27
C ILE A 145 -7.95 2.13 -0.24
N ALA A 146 -8.41 1.00 -0.78
CA ALA A 146 -8.88 0.91 -2.17
C ALA A 146 -10.13 1.78 -2.44
N LYS A 147 -10.87 2.15 -1.40
CA LYS A 147 -12.05 3.03 -1.45
C LYS A 147 -11.77 4.47 -1.04
N SER A 148 -10.50 4.87 -0.92
CA SER A 148 -10.15 6.24 -0.61
C SER A 148 -10.75 7.22 -1.63
N THR A 149 -11.03 8.45 -1.19
CA THR A 149 -11.62 9.50 -2.04
C THR A 149 -10.67 9.96 -3.15
N ASN A 150 -9.38 9.65 -3.02
CA ASN A 150 -8.38 10.01 -4.01
C ASN A 150 -7.23 8.99 -4.07
N THR A 151 -6.53 8.96 -5.21
CA THR A 151 -5.42 8.01 -5.41
C THR A 151 -4.17 8.28 -4.58
N ILE A 152 -4.00 9.52 -4.08
CA ILE A 152 -2.84 9.89 -3.25
C ILE A 152 -2.85 9.13 -1.93
N HIS A 153 -4.01 8.79 -1.38
CA HIS A 153 -4.13 8.05 -0.13
C HIS A 153 -4.26 6.52 -0.32
N MET A 154 -4.12 6.02 -1.55
CA MET A 154 -4.17 4.59 -1.84
C MET A 154 -2.80 3.93 -1.62
N ASN A 155 -2.27 4.09 -0.40
CA ASN A 155 -1.00 3.51 0.04
C ASN A 155 -1.19 2.79 1.37
N PHE A 156 -0.36 1.80 1.63
CA PHE A 156 -0.31 1.14 2.93
C PHE A 156 1.12 0.92 3.40
N VAL A 157 1.30 0.80 4.71
CA VAL A 157 2.56 0.40 5.35
C VAL A 157 2.25 -0.49 6.56
N ASN A 158 2.87 -1.66 6.68
CA ASN A 158 2.82 -2.49 7.90
C ASN A 158 4.22 -2.74 8.44
N ASP A 159 4.40 -3.77 9.27
CA ASP A 159 5.66 -4.17 9.89
C ASP A 159 6.67 -4.76 8.89
N VAL A 160 6.21 -5.40 7.83
CA VAL A 160 7.08 -6.12 6.87
C VAL A 160 7.11 -5.52 5.46
N ALA A 161 6.11 -4.74 5.08
CA ALA A 161 5.87 -4.31 3.72
C ALA A 161 5.22 -2.92 3.62
N PHE A 162 5.21 -2.40 2.40
CA PHE A 162 4.48 -1.20 2.01
C PHE A 162 3.98 -1.34 0.58
N GLY A 163 2.94 -0.57 0.25
CA GLY A 163 2.36 -0.55 -1.08
C GLY A 163 1.83 0.83 -1.47
N CYS A 164 1.83 1.09 -2.77
CA CYS A 164 1.31 2.29 -3.41
C CYS A 164 0.58 1.86 -4.68
N ALA A 165 -0.71 2.13 -4.74
CA ALA A 165 -1.55 1.75 -5.88
C ALA A 165 -1.24 2.56 -7.15
N TYR A 166 -0.81 3.82 -7.01
CA TYR A 166 -0.56 4.72 -8.13
C TYR A 166 0.77 5.45 -7.99
N PRO A 167 1.92 4.73 -7.92
CA PRO A 167 3.23 5.33 -7.69
C PRO A 167 3.56 6.47 -8.66
N ARG A 168 3.18 6.33 -9.93
CA ARG A 168 3.38 7.39 -10.95
C ARG A 168 2.68 8.70 -10.58
N LEU A 169 1.44 8.62 -10.09
CA LEU A 169 0.65 9.78 -9.67
C LEU A 169 1.15 10.30 -8.32
N THR A 170 1.29 9.41 -7.33
CA THR A 170 1.72 9.75 -5.97
C THR A 170 3.07 10.45 -5.94
N LEU A 171 4.08 9.90 -6.62
CA LEU A 171 5.43 10.48 -6.65
C LEU A 171 5.48 11.80 -7.43
N ALA A 172 4.57 11.99 -8.40
CA ALA A 172 4.38 13.26 -9.10
C ALA A 172 3.51 14.27 -8.32
N ARG A 173 3.07 13.93 -7.09
CA ARG A 173 2.13 14.70 -6.27
C ARG A 173 0.83 15.03 -7.00
N GLN A 174 0.32 14.06 -7.75
CA GLN A 174 -0.91 14.16 -8.52
C GLN A 174 -1.92 13.12 -8.03
N GLY A 175 -3.18 13.50 -7.91
CA GLY A 175 -4.25 12.62 -7.45
C GLY A 175 -5.44 12.60 -8.40
N LEU A 176 -6.01 11.43 -8.63
CA LEU A 176 -7.34 11.31 -9.19
C LEU A 176 -8.35 11.23 -8.05
N MET A 177 -9.42 12.03 -8.15
CA MET A 177 -10.52 12.04 -7.19
C MET A 177 -11.64 11.11 -7.65
N SER A 178 -12.29 10.46 -6.69
CA SER A 178 -13.59 9.82 -6.87
C SER A 178 -14.67 10.91 -6.95
N ASN A 179 -15.49 10.92 -8.00
CA ASN A 179 -16.57 11.91 -8.18
C ASN A 179 -17.98 11.32 -7.98
N LEU A 180 -18.08 10.02 -7.68
CA LEU A 180 -19.35 9.33 -7.43
C LEU A 180 -19.56 8.98 -5.96
N ALA A 181 -18.62 9.34 -5.07
CA ALA A 181 -18.89 9.26 -3.65
C ALA A 181 -19.99 10.28 -3.31
N SER A 182 -21.13 9.79 -2.80
CA SER A 182 -22.19 10.63 -2.25
C SER A 182 -21.60 11.61 -1.24
N GLU A 183 -22.16 12.82 -1.13
CA GLU A 183 -21.78 13.77 -0.08
C GLU A 183 -21.89 13.13 1.32
N SER A 184 -22.88 12.24 1.51
CA SER A 184 -23.05 11.46 2.75
C SER A 184 -21.93 10.45 3.02
N CYS A 185 -21.07 10.16 2.04
CA CYS A 185 -19.94 9.24 2.17
C CYS A 185 -18.60 9.96 2.33
N GLN A 186 -18.59 11.29 2.43
CA GLN A 186 -17.39 12.08 2.68
C GLN A 186 -17.16 12.26 4.19
N PHE A 187 -15.91 12.18 4.63
CA PHE A 187 -15.60 12.53 6.01
C PHE A 187 -15.60 14.06 6.18
N PRO A 188 -16.05 14.60 7.34
CA PRO A 188 -16.04 16.04 7.58
C PRO A 188 -14.68 16.71 7.38
N TRP A 189 -13.58 15.99 7.65
CA TRP A 189 -12.21 16.52 7.54
C TRP A 189 -11.55 16.32 6.17
N GLU A 190 -12.21 15.66 5.21
CA GLU A 190 -11.64 15.46 3.87
C GLU A 190 -11.36 16.78 3.14
N PRO A 191 -12.25 17.79 3.13
CA PRO A 191 -11.97 19.09 2.52
C PRO A 191 -10.70 19.77 3.08
N GLU A 192 -10.48 19.65 4.39
CA GLU A 192 -9.30 20.19 5.06
C GLU A 192 -8.05 19.39 4.70
N SER A 193 -8.17 18.07 4.58
CA SER A 193 -7.10 17.20 4.08
C SER A 193 -6.70 17.56 2.66
N PHE A 194 -7.66 17.77 1.74
CA PHE A 194 -7.38 18.22 0.38
C PHE A 194 -6.71 19.59 0.36
N SER A 195 -7.18 20.53 1.18
CA SER A 195 -6.60 21.87 1.28
C SER A 195 -5.17 21.82 1.83
N ARG A 196 -4.89 20.93 2.79
CA ARG A 196 -3.53 20.67 3.29
C ARG A 196 -2.63 20.09 2.20
N LEU A 197 -3.09 19.08 1.46
CA LEU A 197 -2.31 18.48 0.37
C LEU A 197 -2.06 19.47 -0.78
N ARG A 198 -3.04 20.29 -1.18
CA ARG A 198 -2.83 21.34 -2.19
C ARG A 198 -1.76 22.35 -1.76
N ARG A 199 -1.74 22.76 -0.48
CA ARG A 199 -0.68 23.62 0.07
C ARG A 199 0.69 22.94 0.08
N ALA A 200 0.73 21.61 0.19
CA ALA A 200 1.93 20.81 0.01
C ALA A 200 2.28 20.52 -1.47
N GLY A 201 1.68 21.26 -2.42
CA GLY A 201 2.02 21.17 -3.84
C GLY A 201 1.33 20.04 -4.60
N PHE A 202 0.28 19.43 -4.04
CA PHE A 202 -0.46 18.38 -4.75
C PHE A 202 -1.48 18.95 -5.71
N SER A 203 -1.59 18.33 -6.89
CA SER A 203 -2.62 18.62 -7.88
C SER A 203 -3.65 17.49 -7.91
N PHE A 204 -4.92 17.84 -8.04
CA PHE A 204 -6.01 16.87 -8.11
C PHE A 204 -6.85 17.08 -9.35
N ALA A 205 -7.34 15.99 -9.93
CA ALA A 205 -8.24 15.99 -11.07
C ALA A 205 -9.30 14.91 -10.91
N TYR A 206 -10.43 15.05 -11.60
CA TYR A 206 -11.44 14.00 -11.65
C TYR A 206 -11.19 13.00 -12.76
N VAL A 207 -10.40 13.38 -13.77
CA VAL A 207 -10.08 12.53 -14.92
C VAL A 207 -8.61 12.73 -15.32
N PRO A 208 -7.91 11.70 -15.84
CA PRO A 208 -6.46 11.77 -16.04
C PRO A 208 -5.98 12.91 -16.93
N TYR A 209 -6.68 13.25 -18.01
CA TYR A 209 -6.20 14.26 -18.96
C TYR A 209 -6.22 15.70 -18.43
N GLN A 210 -6.84 15.93 -17.28
CA GLN A 210 -6.79 17.21 -16.57
C GLN A 210 -5.49 17.36 -15.76
N LEU A 211 -4.73 16.29 -15.55
CA LEU A 211 -3.46 16.34 -14.84
C LEU A 211 -2.33 16.84 -15.77
N PRO A 212 -1.40 17.64 -15.24
CA PRO A 212 -0.21 18.06 -15.99
C PRO A 212 0.57 16.85 -16.50
N GLY A 213 0.88 16.84 -17.80
CA GLY A 213 1.66 15.77 -18.45
C GLY A 213 0.83 14.60 -19.00
N TYR A 214 -0.50 14.64 -18.90
CA TYR A 214 -1.39 13.59 -19.41
C TYR A 214 -2.29 14.10 -20.55
N THR A 215 -1.73 14.90 -21.44
CA THR A 215 -2.48 15.38 -22.61
C THR A 215 -2.72 14.21 -23.57
N PRO A 216 -3.96 13.98 -24.04
CA PRO A 216 -4.20 13.00 -25.09
C PRO A 216 -3.46 13.40 -26.37
N SER A 217 -3.15 12.40 -27.21
CA SER A 217 -2.60 12.67 -28.54
C SER A 217 -3.50 13.69 -29.27
N PRO A 218 -2.94 14.69 -29.99
CA PRO A 218 -3.72 15.64 -30.79
C PRO A 218 -4.67 14.97 -31.80
N GLN A 219 -4.34 13.74 -32.20
CA GLN A 219 -5.12 12.91 -33.11
C GLN A 219 -6.28 12.17 -32.43
N TRP A 220 -6.31 12.14 -31.09
CA TRP A 220 -7.40 11.50 -30.38
C TRP A 220 -8.72 12.25 -30.68
N ARG A 221 -9.74 11.46 -30.97
CA ARG A 221 -11.12 11.92 -31.17
C ARG A 221 -12.03 11.00 -30.36
N PRO A 222 -12.99 11.55 -29.60
CA PRO A 222 -13.98 10.72 -28.93
C PRO A 222 -14.81 9.99 -29.98
N THR A 223 -14.94 8.67 -29.88
CA THR A 223 -15.84 7.90 -30.76
C THR A 223 -17.31 8.22 -30.47
N TYR A 224 -17.61 8.65 -29.24
CA TYR A 224 -18.95 9.05 -28.78
C TYR A 224 -18.86 10.23 -27.81
N PRO A 225 -19.89 11.11 -27.76
CA PRO A 225 -20.00 12.14 -26.74
C PRO A 225 -19.87 11.55 -25.32
N GLY A 226 -19.15 12.24 -24.44
CA GLY A 226 -18.94 11.78 -23.05
C GLY A 226 -17.94 10.64 -22.87
N ARG A 227 -17.32 10.13 -23.95
CA ARG A 227 -16.18 9.22 -23.84
C ARG A 227 -14.87 9.99 -23.82
N TYR A 228 -13.94 9.48 -23.05
CA TYR A 228 -12.66 10.13 -22.82
C TYR A 228 -11.47 9.22 -23.18
N PRO A 229 -10.27 9.79 -23.35
CA PRO A 229 -9.08 9.02 -23.69
C PRO A 229 -8.78 7.98 -22.60
N CYS A 230 -8.47 6.76 -23.01
CA CYS A 230 -8.04 5.70 -22.10
C CYS A 230 -6.56 5.87 -21.76
N PHE A 231 -6.24 5.94 -20.48
CA PHE A 231 -4.87 5.93 -19.98
C PHE A 231 -4.53 4.59 -19.29
N GLY A 232 -5.14 3.50 -19.74
CA GLY A 232 -4.94 2.16 -19.17
C GLY A 232 -3.50 1.67 -19.27
N HIS A 233 -2.80 2.00 -20.36
CA HIS A 233 -1.37 1.75 -20.55
C HIS A 233 -0.46 2.43 -19.51
N LEU A 234 -0.96 3.47 -18.84
CA LEU A 234 -0.26 4.16 -17.76
C LEU A 234 -0.77 3.74 -16.38
N TYR A 235 -1.73 2.82 -16.32
CA TYR A 235 -2.40 2.37 -15.09
C TYR A 235 -3.14 3.48 -14.31
N ILE A 236 -3.61 4.51 -15.01
CA ILE A 236 -4.36 5.63 -14.37
C ILE A 236 -5.79 5.75 -14.90
N CYS A 237 -6.25 4.80 -15.71
CA CYS A 237 -7.65 4.79 -16.13
C CYS A 237 -8.54 4.40 -14.95
N GLN A 238 -9.56 5.22 -14.64
CA GLN A 238 -10.43 4.99 -13.49
C GLN A 238 -11.27 3.71 -13.60
N ALA A 239 -11.59 3.30 -14.83
CA ALA A 239 -12.38 2.11 -15.12
C ALA A 239 -11.55 0.82 -15.26
N GLN A 240 -10.21 0.93 -15.27
CA GLN A 240 -9.31 -0.22 -15.31
C GLN A 240 -9.30 -0.92 -13.95
N GLU A 241 -9.32 -2.25 -13.96
CA GLU A 241 -9.14 -3.04 -12.75
C GLU A 241 -7.70 -2.87 -12.24
N ARG A 242 -7.59 -2.59 -10.94
CA ARG A 242 -6.31 -2.37 -10.27
C ARG A 242 -6.20 -3.27 -9.06
N ARG A 243 -4.97 -3.63 -8.73
CA ARG A 243 -4.57 -4.46 -7.59
C ARG A 243 -3.17 -4.04 -7.14
N PHE A 244 -2.83 -4.22 -5.87
CA PHE A 244 -1.50 -3.81 -5.39
C PHE A 244 -0.35 -4.61 -6.04
N ASP A 245 -0.67 -5.74 -6.68
CA ASP A 245 0.26 -6.60 -7.41
C ASP A 245 0.23 -6.46 -8.94
N ASP A 246 -0.45 -5.45 -9.49
CA ASP A 246 -0.37 -5.16 -10.92
C ASP A 246 0.89 -4.36 -11.30
N PRO A 247 1.31 -4.35 -12.58
CA PRO A 247 2.51 -3.63 -13.01
C PRO A 247 2.44 -2.11 -12.90
N GLY A 248 1.25 -1.54 -12.67
CA GLY A 248 1.05 -0.12 -12.39
C GLY A 248 1.20 0.26 -10.94
N SER A 249 1.22 -0.72 -10.03
CA SER A 249 1.37 -0.56 -8.60
C SER A 249 2.84 -0.71 -8.18
N MET A 250 3.15 -0.26 -6.97
CA MET A 250 4.44 -0.48 -6.33
C MET A 250 4.22 -1.15 -4.98
N VAL A 251 4.90 -2.27 -4.75
CA VAL A 251 4.94 -2.94 -3.45
C VAL A 251 6.37 -3.30 -3.12
N GLY A 252 6.76 -3.10 -1.87
CA GLY A 252 8.10 -3.42 -1.39
C GLY A 252 8.05 -4.05 -0.01
N LEU A 253 8.93 -5.02 0.23
CA LEU A 253 9.23 -5.50 1.57
C LEU A 253 10.24 -4.56 2.23
N THR A 254 10.10 -4.27 3.52
CA THR A 254 11.04 -3.45 4.29
C THR A 254 12.37 -4.18 4.47
N ASP A 255 12.33 -5.46 4.86
CA ASP A 255 13.50 -6.31 5.09
C ASP A 255 13.28 -7.75 4.55
N PRO A 256 13.39 -7.97 3.23
CA PRO A 256 13.13 -9.28 2.62
C PRO A 256 14.13 -10.39 3.01
N LEU A 257 15.27 -10.08 3.62
CA LEU A 257 16.26 -11.07 4.07
C LEU A 257 16.01 -11.54 5.50
N SER A 258 15.45 -10.70 6.36
CA SER A 258 15.15 -11.07 7.76
C SER A 258 13.83 -11.80 7.91
N THR A 259 12.84 -11.50 7.06
CA THR A 259 11.51 -12.12 7.11
C THR A 259 11.26 -12.87 5.80
N PRO A 260 11.31 -14.22 5.81
CA PRO A 260 10.99 -15.01 4.63
C PRO A 260 9.60 -14.71 4.09
N VAL A 261 9.49 -14.63 2.78
CA VAL A 261 8.22 -14.38 2.07
C VAL A 261 7.17 -15.44 2.42
N SER A 262 7.59 -16.69 2.60
CA SER A 262 6.74 -17.80 3.04
C SER A 262 6.01 -17.47 4.34
N ASP A 263 6.69 -16.82 5.27
CA ASP A 263 6.18 -16.54 6.60
C ASP A 263 5.19 -15.37 6.57
N ILE A 264 5.43 -14.40 5.67
CA ILE A 264 4.47 -13.32 5.42
C ILE A 264 3.21 -13.88 4.76
N LYS A 265 3.36 -14.78 3.78
CA LYS A 265 2.24 -15.48 3.12
C LYS A 265 1.43 -16.32 4.11
N GLN A 266 2.11 -17.10 4.95
CA GLN A 266 1.46 -17.96 5.94
C GLN A 266 0.62 -17.15 6.94
N ARG A 267 1.09 -15.95 7.31
CA ARG A 267 0.35 -15.03 8.17
C ARG A 267 -0.80 -14.30 7.46
N GLY A 268 -0.85 -14.33 6.13
CA GLY A 268 -1.84 -13.60 5.35
C GLY A 268 -1.69 -12.08 5.44
N GLN A 269 -0.47 -11.59 5.70
CA GLN A 269 -0.17 -10.17 5.84
C GLN A 269 -0.07 -9.50 4.47
N ALA A 270 -0.65 -8.31 4.30
CA ALA A 270 -0.49 -7.49 3.10
C ALA A 270 1.01 -7.36 2.73
N PRO A 271 1.40 -7.60 1.46
CA PRO A 271 0.56 -7.68 0.25
C PRO A 271 -0.02 -9.07 -0.06
N PHE A 272 0.10 -10.05 0.84
CA PHE A 272 -0.46 -11.39 0.70
C PHE A 272 -1.76 -11.53 1.51
N GLY A 273 -2.43 -12.67 1.36
CA GLY A 273 -3.69 -12.92 2.08
C GLY A 273 -4.86 -12.16 1.46
N VAL A 274 -5.79 -11.70 2.29
CA VAL A 274 -6.99 -10.99 1.81
C VAL A 274 -6.62 -9.58 1.35
N MET A 275 -6.51 -9.44 0.03
CA MET A 275 -6.26 -8.19 -0.69
C MET A 275 -7.53 -7.73 -1.41
N VAL A 276 -7.38 -6.75 -2.30
CA VAL A 276 -8.49 -6.10 -3.00
C VAL A 276 -8.15 -5.89 -4.47
N VAL A 277 -9.11 -6.20 -5.33
CA VAL A 277 -9.17 -5.67 -6.70
C VAL A 277 -10.16 -4.53 -6.69
N TRP A 278 -9.86 -3.42 -7.34
CA TRP A 278 -10.73 -2.24 -7.38
C TRP A 278 -10.76 -1.55 -8.74
N ARG A 279 -11.78 -0.72 -8.93
CA ARG A 279 -11.83 0.37 -9.90
C ARG A 279 -12.03 1.68 -9.13
N LEU A 280 -11.54 2.79 -9.67
CA LEU A 280 -11.84 4.10 -9.08
C LEU A 280 -13.32 4.41 -9.33
N VAL A 281 -14.03 4.73 -8.25
CA VAL A 281 -15.45 5.07 -8.31
C VAL A 281 -15.59 6.42 -9.02
N SER A 282 -15.99 6.38 -10.29
CA SER A 282 -16.03 7.57 -11.14
C SER A 282 -17.17 7.50 -12.16
N SER A 283 -17.77 8.66 -12.48
CA SER A 283 -18.75 8.81 -13.56
C SER A 283 -18.10 8.77 -14.94
N PHE A 284 -16.77 8.69 -14.97
CA PHE A 284 -15.97 8.59 -16.17
C PHE A 284 -16.26 7.32 -16.96
N ILE A 285 -16.75 7.50 -18.19
CA ILE A 285 -16.92 6.41 -19.14
C ILE A 285 -15.71 6.42 -20.09
N CYS A 286 -14.82 5.45 -19.91
CA CYS A 286 -13.66 5.30 -20.76
C CYS A 286 -14.05 4.68 -22.12
N ASN A 287 -13.36 5.07 -23.20
CA ASN A 287 -13.49 4.42 -24.49
C ASN A 287 -12.75 3.08 -24.49
N HIS A 288 -13.39 2.03 -23.95
CA HIS A 288 -12.78 0.71 -23.71
C HIS A 288 -12.66 -0.19 -24.94
N ASP A 289 -13.20 0.21 -26.10
CA ASP A 289 -13.47 -0.68 -27.22
C ASP A 289 -12.23 -1.41 -27.81
N ASN A 290 -11.01 -1.07 -27.36
CA ASN A 290 -9.76 -1.66 -27.87
C ASN A 290 -8.79 -2.21 -26.81
N TRP A 291 -9.11 -2.24 -25.50
CA TRP A 291 -8.13 -2.62 -24.47
C TRP A 291 -8.64 -3.75 -23.57
N HIS A 292 -8.47 -4.99 -24.06
CA HIS A 292 -8.64 -6.23 -23.30
C HIS A 292 -7.38 -6.59 -22.50
N PHE A 293 -6.97 -5.75 -21.55
CA PHE A 293 -6.00 -6.21 -20.55
C PHE A 293 -6.74 -6.96 -19.45
N ASN A 294 -7.10 -8.22 -19.69
CA ASN A 294 -7.49 -9.19 -18.64
C ASN A 294 -8.48 -8.71 -17.55
N ASP A 295 -9.38 -7.77 -17.85
CA ASP A 295 -10.45 -7.29 -16.95
C ASP A 295 -11.56 -8.37 -16.85
N TYR A 296 -11.21 -9.56 -16.37
CA TYR A 296 -12.13 -10.68 -16.18
C TYR A 296 -12.49 -10.87 -14.70
N ILE A 297 -11.81 -10.18 -13.78
CA ILE A 297 -11.98 -10.43 -12.35
C ILE A 297 -13.16 -9.63 -11.79
N LEU A 298 -13.32 -8.36 -12.18
CA LEU A 298 -14.42 -7.52 -11.72
C LEU A 298 -15.50 -7.34 -12.79
N PRO A 299 -16.74 -7.82 -12.58
CA PRO A 299 -17.87 -7.44 -13.41
C PRO A 299 -17.99 -5.90 -13.51
N ARG A 300 -18.47 -5.36 -14.64
CA ARG A 300 -18.48 -3.90 -14.89
C ARG A 300 -19.20 -3.06 -13.83
N SER A 301 -20.19 -3.64 -13.16
CA SER A 301 -20.96 -2.99 -12.08
C SER A 301 -20.29 -3.07 -10.71
N VAL A 302 -19.19 -3.82 -10.59
CA VAL A 302 -18.50 -4.07 -9.33
C VAL A 302 -17.24 -3.21 -9.26
N TRP A 303 -17.14 -2.45 -8.19
CA TRP A 303 -16.08 -1.47 -7.97
C TRP A 303 -14.94 -1.98 -7.11
N ALA A 304 -15.19 -2.98 -6.26
CA ALA A 304 -14.15 -3.67 -5.52
C ALA A 304 -14.64 -5.03 -5.05
N ILE A 305 -13.73 -6.00 -4.99
CA ILE A 305 -13.94 -7.29 -4.31
C ILE A 305 -12.69 -7.65 -3.51
N SER A 306 -12.87 -8.44 -2.46
CA SER A 306 -11.75 -9.13 -1.83
C SER A 306 -11.21 -10.23 -2.74
N LEU A 307 -9.89 -10.37 -2.76
CA LEU A 307 -9.20 -11.47 -3.41
C LEU A 307 -8.22 -12.09 -2.42
N VAL A 308 -7.95 -13.39 -2.50
CA VAL A 308 -6.88 -14.01 -1.72
C VAL A 308 -5.62 -14.08 -2.59
N ALA A 309 -4.63 -13.26 -2.28
CA ALA A 309 -3.36 -13.23 -2.99
C ALA A 309 -2.43 -14.34 -2.45
N VAL A 310 -2.33 -15.44 -3.20
CA VAL A 310 -1.51 -16.63 -2.85
C VAL A 310 -0.12 -16.57 -3.49
N GLU A 311 -0.07 -16.12 -4.75
CA GLU A 311 1.16 -15.94 -5.51
C GLU A 311 1.17 -14.56 -6.14
N SER A 312 2.33 -13.91 -6.07
CA SER A 312 2.53 -12.60 -6.64
C SER A 312 3.80 -12.60 -7.48
N ASP A 313 3.73 -12.04 -8.68
CA ASP A 313 4.89 -11.85 -9.55
C ASP A 313 5.86 -10.78 -9.04
N PHE A 314 5.61 -10.15 -7.87
CA PHE A 314 6.50 -9.17 -7.23
C PHE A 314 7.99 -9.59 -7.25
N TYR A 315 8.25 -10.89 -7.09
CA TYR A 315 9.59 -11.45 -6.96
C TYR A 315 10.34 -11.64 -8.27
N LYS A 316 9.69 -11.52 -9.43
CA LYS A 316 10.43 -11.60 -10.71
C LYS A 316 11.50 -10.51 -10.81
N TYR A 317 11.33 -9.39 -10.10
CA TYR A 317 12.28 -8.26 -10.06
C TYR A 317 13.17 -8.22 -8.80
N ASP A 318 12.96 -9.10 -7.82
CA ASP A 318 13.75 -9.24 -6.59
C ASP A 318 14.51 -10.57 -6.60
N ARG A 319 15.16 -10.87 -7.73
CA ARG A 319 16.14 -11.96 -7.73
C ARG A 319 17.22 -11.59 -6.70
N PRO A 320 17.46 -12.43 -5.67
CA PRO A 320 18.50 -12.16 -4.70
C PRO A 320 19.81 -11.91 -5.45
N ILE A 321 20.60 -10.95 -4.96
CA ILE A 321 22.00 -10.78 -5.40
C ILE A 321 22.57 -12.18 -5.41
N LYS A 322 22.81 -12.73 -6.62
CA LYS A 322 23.38 -14.06 -6.74
C LYS A 322 24.64 -13.98 -5.91
N ARG A 323 24.72 -14.74 -4.80
CA ARG A 323 25.96 -14.86 -4.03
C ARG A 323 27.03 -15.10 -5.07
N ALA A 324 27.91 -14.11 -5.26
CA ALA A 324 29.08 -14.31 -6.07
C ALA A 324 29.74 -15.51 -5.40
N ARG A 325 29.69 -16.68 -6.06
CA ARG A 325 30.47 -17.83 -5.62
C ARG A 325 31.89 -17.32 -5.73
N THR A 326 32.43 -16.82 -4.63
CA THR A 326 33.84 -16.66 -4.44
C THR A 326 34.39 -18.04 -4.74
N ARG A 327 34.98 -18.19 -5.93
CA ARG A 327 35.87 -19.29 -6.27
C ARG A 327 37.04 -19.16 -5.30
N GLN A 328 36.86 -19.59 -4.06
CA GLN A 328 37.98 -20.08 -3.27
C GLN A 328 38.43 -21.33 -4.01
N GLY A 329 39.44 -21.14 -4.87
CA GLY A 329 40.17 -22.22 -5.47
C GLY A 329 40.80 -23.04 -4.36
N LYS A 330 40.20 -24.19 -4.04
CA LYS A 330 40.96 -25.34 -3.58
C LYS A 330 41.69 -25.89 -4.80
N ALA A 331 42.98 -25.61 -4.88
CA ALA A 331 43.90 -26.46 -5.61
C ALA A 331 44.18 -27.68 -4.72
N GLU A 332 43.35 -28.71 -4.82
CA GLU A 332 43.71 -30.05 -4.37
C GLU A 332 44.13 -30.84 -5.62
N ALA A 333 45.40 -31.28 -5.61
CA ALA A 333 45.98 -32.13 -6.63
C ALA A 333 45.25 -33.49 -6.63
N ILE A 334 44.58 -33.82 -7.74
CA ILE A 334 44.07 -35.15 -8.00
C ILE A 334 45.10 -35.87 -8.87
N VAL A 335 45.77 -36.85 -8.27
CA VAL A 335 46.54 -37.90 -8.94
C VAL A 335 45.58 -38.82 -9.69
N PRO A 336 45.76 -39.10 -10.99
CA PRO A 336 44.86 -39.99 -11.73
C PRO A 336 45.23 -41.48 -11.53
N GLY A 337 44.47 -42.17 -10.69
CA GLY A 337 44.38 -43.63 -10.65
C GLY A 337 43.30 -44.15 -11.61
N ARG A 338 43.70 -44.92 -12.62
CA ARG A 338 42.85 -45.56 -13.65
C ARG A 338 41.92 -46.65 -13.07
N ARG A 339 40.63 -46.55 -13.40
CA ARG A 339 39.75 -47.51 -14.14
C ARG A 339 40.24 -48.98 -14.24
N LEU A 340 39.45 -50.06 -14.01
CA LEU A 340 38.18 -50.54 -14.62
C LEU A 340 37.98 -52.00 -14.07
N ARG A 341 36.82 -52.55 -13.67
CA ARG A 341 35.71 -53.22 -14.44
C ARG A 341 34.95 -54.08 -13.40
N SER A 342 33.65 -53.89 -13.15
CA SER A 342 32.45 -54.49 -13.78
C SER A 342 32.14 -55.96 -13.44
N ALA A 343 30.86 -56.16 -13.12
CA ALA A 343 29.98 -57.31 -13.33
C ALA A 343 29.86 -58.38 -12.24
N THR A 344 28.62 -58.51 -11.79
CA THR A 344 27.98 -59.67 -11.18
C THR A 344 27.95 -60.83 -12.18
N ILE A 345 28.11 -62.04 -11.62
CA ILE A 345 28.16 -63.39 -12.21
C ILE A 345 29.47 -63.72 -12.94
#